data_AF-A0ABD7UYV5-F1
#
_entry.id   AF-A0ABD7UYV5-F1
#
_cell.length_a   1.000
_cell.length_b   1.000
_cell.length_c   1.000
_cell.angle_alpha   90.00
_cell.angle_beta   90.00
_cell.angle_gamma   90.00
#
_symmetry.space_group_name_H-M   'P 1'
#
loop_
_entity.id
_entity.type
_entity.pdbx_description
1 polymer ?
#
loop_
_entity_poly.entity_id
_entity_poly.type
_entity_poly.pdbx_seq_one_letter_code
_entity_poly.pdbx_strand_id
1 'polypeptide(L)'
;MVPFSDDELEAFYREIEARTAYRELMENRRAERSARRAELPDCPTPDKLPFTSPAAAMDGIERIRARTFGTVSLRYYECACGRWHITSSAQLTHRPIAPVRRRKGKKKR
;
A
#
# COMPACT_ATOMS: atom_id res chain seq x y z
N MET A 1 -51.36 0.45 -9.60
CA MET A 1 -49.94 0.52 -9.20
C MET A 1 -49.94 0.29 -7.70
N VAL A 2 -49.55 -0.90 -7.25
CA VAL A 2 -49.57 -1.25 -5.82
C VAL A 2 -48.44 -0.47 -5.15
N PRO A 3 -48.71 0.35 -4.12
CA PRO A 3 -47.64 0.95 -3.32
C PRO A 3 -46.93 -0.18 -2.57
N PHE A 4 -45.61 -0.22 -2.63
CA PHE A 4 -44.80 -1.10 -1.78
C PHE A 4 -45.21 -0.90 -0.31
N SER A 5 -45.23 -1.97 0.48
CA SER A 5 -45.31 -1.80 1.93
C SER A 5 -44.00 -1.17 2.44
N ASP A 6 -44.05 -0.52 3.61
CA ASP A 6 -42.85 0.09 4.20
C ASP A 6 -41.73 -0.95 4.41
N ASP A 7 -42.09 -2.19 4.76
CA ASP A 7 -41.14 -3.31 4.93
C ASP A 7 -40.50 -3.74 3.60
N GLU A 8 -41.28 -3.82 2.51
CA GLU A 8 -40.75 -4.14 1.18
C GLU A 8 -39.84 -3.05 0.65
N LEU A 9 -40.18 -1.78 0.94
CA LEU A 9 -39.39 -0.63 0.57
C LEU A 9 -38.05 -0.61 1.33
N GLU A 10 -38.06 -0.89 2.63
CA GLU A 10 -36.83 -0.96 3.44
C GLU A 10 -35.94 -2.13 3.00
N ALA A 11 -36.51 -3.30 2.72
CA ALA A 11 -35.77 -4.45 2.19
C ALA A 11 -35.10 -4.13 0.83
N PHE A 12 -35.82 -3.41 -0.04
CA PHE A 12 -35.29 -2.96 -1.32
C PHE A 12 -34.11 -2.00 -1.14
N TYR A 13 -34.23 -0.99 -0.26
CA TYR A 13 -33.11 -0.08 0.02
C TYR A 13 -31.91 -0.80 0.65
N ARG A 14 -32.13 -1.75 1.55
CA ARG A 14 -31.06 -2.58 2.14
C ARG A 14 -30.30 -3.40 1.10
N GLU A 15 -30.98 -3.97 0.11
CA GLU A 15 -30.34 -4.69 -0.98
C GLU A 15 -29.45 -3.77 -1.82
N ILE A 16 -29.96 -2.57 -2.14
CA ILE A 16 -29.22 -1.57 -2.91
C ILE A 16 -27.98 -1.12 -2.13
N GLU A 17 -28.11 -0.78 -0.84
CA GLU A 17 -26.98 -0.43 0.04
C GLU A 17 -25.93 -1.55 0.07
N ALA A 18 -26.35 -2.80 0.24
CA ALA A 18 -25.44 -3.95 0.28
C ALA A 18 -24.68 -4.12 -1.05
N ARG A 19 -25.36 -3.87 -2.19
CA ARG A 19 -24.75 -3.95 -3.53
C ARG A 19 -23.81 -2.79 -3.80
N THR A 20 -24.08 -1.59 -3.29
CA THR A 20 -23.24 -0.40 -3.54
C THR A 20 -22.09 -0.26 -2.56
N ALA A 21 -22.14 -0.91 -1.39
CA ALA A 21 -21.11 -0.81 -0.35
C ALA A 21 -19.67 -1.08 -0.85
N TYR A 22 -19.46 -2.07 -1.71
CA TYR A 22 -18.13 -2.35 -2.27
C TYR A 22 -17.65 -1.23 -3.21
N ARG A 23 -18.57 -0.65 -4.01
CA ARG A 23 -18.25 0.43 -4.93
C ARG A 23 -17.86 1.70 -4.17
N GLU A 24 -18.60 2.05 -3.13
CA GLU A 24 -18.29 3.18 -2.24
C GLU A 24 -16.94 2.99 -1.52
N LEU A 25 -16.67 1.78 -1.00
CA LEU A 25 -15.37 1.47 -0.41
C LEU A 25 -14.21 1.68 -1.39
N MET A 26 -14.39 1.29 -2.64
CA MET A 26 -13.35 1.45 -3.68
C MET A 26 -13.22 2.91 -4.12
N GLU A 27 -14.31 3.66 -4.18
CA GLU A 27 -14.32 5.09 -4.48
C GLU A 27 -13.64 5.91 -3.38
N ASN A 28 -13.94 5.62 -2.11
CA ASN A 28 -13.28 6.22 -0.96
C ASN A 28 -11.76 5.98 -0.99
N ARG A 29 -11.32 4.74 -1.25
CA ARG A 29 -9.88 4.44 -1.41
C ARG A 29 -9.24 5.23 -2.56
N ARG A 30 -9.97 5.47 -3.64
CA ARG A 30 -9.48 6.27 -4.78
C ARG A 30 -9.38 7.76 -4.43
N ALA A 31 -10.35 8.28 -3.69
CA ALA A 31 -10.33 9.65 -3.20
C ALA A 31 -9.15 9.88 -2.24
N GLU A 32 -8.92 8.99 -1.29
CA GLU A 32 -7.79 9.06 -0.35
C GLU A 32 -6.43 9.04 -1.07
N ARG A 33 -6.28 8.19 -2.10
CA ARG A 33 -5.07 8.15 -2.94
C ARG A 33 -4.86 9.47 -3.67
N SER A 34 -5.93 10.03 -4.24
CA SER A 34 -5.88 11.30 -4.98
C SER A 34 -5.53 12.47 -4.06
N ALA A 35 -6.04 12.50 -2.83
CA ALA A 35 -5.69 13.49 -1.82
C ALA A 35 -4.20 13.44 -1.46
N ARG A 36 -3.66 12.23 -1.22
CA ARG A 36 -2.22 12.05 -0.94
C ARG A 36 -1.31 12.50 -2.09
N ARG A 37 -1.77 12.33 -3.33
CA ARG A 37 -1.08 12.84 -4.52
C ARG A 37 -1.05 14.36 -4.58
N ALA A 38 -2.10 15.04 -4.14
CA ALA A 38 -2.12 16.49 -4.06
C ALA A 38 -1.14 17.02 -2.99
N GLU A 39 -0.96 16.31 -1.87
CA GLU A 39 -0.03 16.71 -0.78
C GLU A 39 1.45 16.47 -1.11
N LEU A 40 1.75 15.54 -2.04
CA LEU A 40 3.11 15.08 -2.33
C LEU A 40 3.39 15.11 -3.85
N PRO A 41 3.40 16.30 -4.48
CA PRO A 41 3.50 16.44 -5.94
C PRO A 41 4.80 15.86 -6.51
N ASP A 42 5.91 15.91 -5.77
CA ASP A 42 7.23 15.41 -6.20
C ASP A 42 7.46 13.92 -5.88
N CYS A 43 6.49 13.23 -5.28
CA CYS A 43 6.63 11.80 -5.00
C CYS A 43 6.30 10.99 -6.26
N PRO A 44 7.17 10.09 -6.74
CA PRO A 44 6.87 9.19 -7.86
C PRO A 44 5.82 8.13 -7.47
N THR A 45 5.61 7.89 -6.17
CA THR A 45 4.63 6.93 -5.65
C THR A 45 3.79 7.52 -4.52
N PRO A 46 2.99 8.57 -4.78
CA PRO A 46 2.21 9.25 -3.74
C PRO A 46 1.05 8.37 -3.23
N ASP A 47 0.57 7.46 -4.08
CA ASP A 47 -0.51 6.53 -3.77
C ASP A 47 -0.08 5.37 -2.85
N LYS A 48 1.24 5.24 -2.58
CA LYS A 48 1.79 4.19 -1.70
C LYS A 48 2.07 4.76 -0.32
N LEU A 49 1.82 3.95 0.72
CA LEU A 49 2.14 4.31 2.10
C LEU A 49 3.66 4.46 2.27
N PRO A 50 4.16 5.67 2.60
CA PRO A 50 5.57 5.88 2.88
C PRO A 50 5.94 5.39 4.29
N PHE A 51 7.20 5.01 4.47
CA PHE A 51 7.78 4.71 5.78
C PHE A 51 8.48 5.94 6.35
N THR A 52 8.45 6.08 7.67
CA THR A 52 9.06 7.20 8.40
C THR A 52 10.56 7.02 8.62
N SER A 53 11.09 5.81 8.51
CA SER A 53 12.51 5.50 8.75
C SER A 53 13.02 4.36 7.87
N PRO A 54 14.35 4.24 7.68
CA PRO A 54 14.96 3.12 6.95
C PRO A 54 14.63 1.76 7.60
N ALA A 55 14.61 1.70 8.93
CA ALA A 55 14.32 0.49 9.68
C ALA A 55 12.88 0.02 9.44
N ALA A 56 11.91 0.94 9.46
CA ALA A 56 10.52 0.63 9.16
C ALA A 56 10.34 0.12 7.71
N ALA A 57 11.09 0.67 6.75
CA ALA A 57 11.09 0.18 5.38
C ALA A 57 11.70 -1.23 5.27
N MET A 58 12.77 -1.52 6.01
CA MET A 58 13.33 -2.88 6.07
C MET A 58 12.35 -3.89 6.66
N ASP A 59 11.69 -3.56 7.77
CA ASP A 59 10.67 -4.42 8.37
C ASP A 59 9.50 -4.66 7.41
N GLY A 60 9.12 -3.64 6.64
CA GLY A 60 8.15 -3.75 5.56
C GLY A 60 8.56 -4.77 4.48
N ILE A 61 9.83 -4.75 4.05
CA ILE A 61 10.38 -5.72 3.09
C ILE A 61 10.30 -7.15 3.66
N GLU A 62 10.70 -7.35 4.91
CA GLU A 62 10.66 -8.67 5.53
C GLU A 62 9.22 -9.20 5.65
N ARG A 63 8.25 -8.34 5.98
CA ARG A 63 6.81 -8.72 5.98
C ARG A 63 6.32 -9.11 4.59
N ILE A 64 6.72 -8.39 3.54
CA ILE A 64 6.33 -8.73 2.16
C ILE A 64 6.96 -10.07 1.75
N ARG A 65 8.23 -10.28 2.07
CA ARG A 65 8.93 -11.56 1.82
C ARG A 65 8.26 -12.73 2.52
N ALA A 66 7.85 -12.56 3.77
CA ALA A 66 7.17 -13.61 4.54
C ALA A 66 5.84 -14.04 3.91
N ARG A 67 5.16 -13.15 3.17
CA ARG A 67 3.86 -13.41 2.53
C ARG A 67 3.94 -13.81 1.06
N THR A 68 5.09 -13.62 0.42
CA THR A 68 5.25 -13.82 -1.03
C THR A 68 6.04 -15.09 -1.29
N PHE A 69 5.48 -16.05 -2.02
CA PHE A 69 6.21 -17.20 -2.52
C PHE A 69 7.05 -16.78 -3.74
N GLY A 70 8.34 -16.46 -3.52
CA GLY A 70 9.28 -16.12 -4.59
C GLY A 70 10.40 -15.17 -4.14
N THR A 71 11.49 -15.12 -4.90
CA THR A 71 12.69 -14.30 -4.61
C THR A 71 12.59 -12.89 -5.19
N VAL A 72 11.52 -12.16 -4.87
CA VAL A 72 11.43 -10.75 -5.31
C VAL A 72 12.50 -9.92 -4.60
N SER A 73 13.42 -9.34 -5.36
CA SER A 73 14.48 -8.49 -4.81
C SER A 73 13.92 -7.10 -4.49
N LEU A 74 13.37 -6.95 -3.28
CA LEU A 74 12.92 -5.66 -2.77
C LEU A 74 14.09 -4.85 -2.18
N ARG A 75 14.02 -3.54 -2.41
CA ARG A 75 14.94 -2.52 -1.90
C ARG A 75 14.15 -1.36 -1.33
N TYR A 76 14.79 -0.52 -0.54
CA TYR A 76 14.22 0.74 -0.08
C TYR A 76 15.10 1.92 -0.47
N TYR A 77 14.50 3.10 -0.63
CA TYR A 77 15.18 4.34 -0.97
C TYR A 77 14.53 5.53 -0.27
N GLU A 78 15.31 6.59 -0.05
CA GLU A 78 14.80 7.89 0.36
C GLU A 78 14.28 8.62 -0.89
N CYS A 79 13.01 8.98 -0.86
CA CYS A 79 12.31 9.63 -1.95
C CYS A 79 12.47 11.15 -1.88
N ALA A 80 12.31 11.86 -3.01
CA ALA A 80 12.29 13.32 -3.07
C ALA A 80 11.26 13.96 -2.12
N CYS A 81 10.21 13.22 -1.73
CA CYS A 81 9.23 13.66 -0.75
C CYS A 81 9.69 13.57 0.73
N GLY A 82 10.95 13.24 0.98
CA GLY A 82 11.56 13.15 2.31
C GLY A 82 11.18 11.90 3.11
N ARG A 83 10.59 10.90 2.47
CA ARG A 83 10.13 9.65 3.11
C ARG A 83 10.74 8.41 2.47
N TRP A 84 10.64 7.28 3.15
CA TRP A 84 11.23 6.00 2.72
C TRP A 84 10.21 5.16 1.94
N HIS A 85 10.59 4.68 0.76
CA HIS A 85 9.72 3.86 -0.09
C HIS A 85 10.37 2.52 -0.44
N ILE A 86 9.55 1.47 -0.62
CA ILE A 86 9.99 0.15 -1.09
C ILE A 86 9.78 0.04 -2.60
N THR A 87 10.77 -0.52 -3.30
CA THR A 87 10.73 -0.77 -4.74
C THR A 87 11.29 -2.14 -5.08
N SER A 88 10.75 -2.76 -6.13
CA SER A 88 11.33 -3.92 -6.80
C SER A 88 12.26 -3.54 -7.97
N SER A 89 12.19 -2.29 -8.43
CA SER A 89 13.03 -1.82 -9.54
C SER A 89 14.45 -1.54 -9.09
N ALA A 90 15.43 -2.01 -9.87
CA ALA A 90 16.84 -1.77 -9.62
C ALA A 90 17.29 -0.34 -10.01
N GLN A 91 16.50 0.37 -10.81
CA GLN A 91 16.88 1.62 -11.49
C GLN A 91 16.36 2.90 -10.82
N LEU A 92 15.52 2.81 -9.77
CA LEU A 92 15.02 3.99 -9.07
C LEU A 92 16.12 4.55 -8.14
N THR A 93 16.90 5.49 -8.66
CA THR A 93 17.91 6.27 -7.94
C THR A 93 17.34 7.58 -7.45
N HIS A 94 17.12 7.71 -6.14
CA HIS A 94 17.12 9.02 -5.46
C HIS A 94 18.16 9.07 -4.32
N ARG A 95 18.33 7.99 -3.54
CA ARG A 95 19.57 7.65 -2.81
C ARG A 95 19.50 6.20 -2.33
N PRO A 96 20.17 5.23 -2.99
CA PRO A 96 20.08 3.85 -2.57
C PRO A 96 20.89 3.62 -1.29
N ILE A 97 20.25 3.10 -0.23
CA ILE A 97 20.97 2.47 0.88
C ILE A 97 21.02 0.98 0.57
N ALA A 98 22.23 0.44 0.43
CA ALA A 98 22.41 -0.98 0.21
C ALA A 98 21.84 -1.76 1.42
N PRO A 99 21.05 -2.82 1.20
CA PRO A 99 20.54 -3.63 2.31
C PRO A 99 21.73 -4.18 3.10
N VAL A 100 21.79 -3.86 4.39
CA VAL A 100 22.85 -4.32 5.29
C VAL A 100 22.80 -5.84 5.31
N ARG A 101 23.76 -6.48 4.63
CA ARG A 101 23.90 -7.94 4.65
C ARG A 101 24.28 -8.35 6.07
N ARG A 102 23.31 -8.83 6.85
CA ARG A 102 23.57 -9.55 8.10
C ARG A 102 24.47 -10.74 7.77
N ARG A 103 25.77 -10.64 8.10
CA ARG A 103 26.73 -11.74 7.95
C ARG A 103 26.22 -12.93 8.79
N LYS A 104 25.61 -13.93 8.16
CA LYS A 104 25.36 -15.23 8.80
C LYS A 104 26.72 -15.82 9.14
N GLY A 105 27.06 -15.82 10.43
CA GLY A 105 28.28 -16.41 10.96
C GLY A 105 28.36 -17.88 10.53
N LYS A 106 29.46 -18.22 9.85
CA LYS A 106 29.81 -19.57 9.42
C LYS A 106 30.10 -20.40 10.69
N LYS A 107 29.19 -21.28 11.11
CA LYS A 107 29.49 -22.30 12.13
C LYS A 107 30.55 -23.25 11.56
N LYS A 108 31.77 -23.23 12.11
CA LYS A 108 32.78 -24.26 11.90
C LYS A 108 32.33 -25.52 12.65
N ARG A 109 32.23 -26.65 11.94
CA ARG A 109 32.29 -28.01 12.52
C ARG A 109 33.70 -28.51 12.32
#